data_AF-A0A9E2UGL3-F1
#
_entry.id   AF-A0A9E2UGL3-F1
#
_cell.length_a   1.000
_cell.length_b   1.000
_cell.length_c   1.000
_cell.angle_alpha   90.00
_cell.angle_beta   90.00
_cell.angle_gamma   90.00
#
_symmetry.space_group_name_H-M   'P 1'
#
loop_
_entity.id
_entity.type
_entity.pdbx_description
1 polymer ?
#
loop_
_entity_poly.entity_id
_entity_poly.type
_entity_poly.pdbx_seq_one_letter_code
_entity_poly.pdbx_strand_id
1 'polypeptide(L)' 'MQIDLDDQEAAVLLAVLNRVIEDDRYPLSPRIRMLHDIRAKFPTARPEPPPARPPTPEERRSGLHRTP' A
#
# COMPACT_ATOMS: atom_id res chain seq x y z
N MET A 1 -3.33 -9.55 24.41
CA MET A 1 -2.06 -10.24 24.13
C MET A 1 -1.18 -9.25 23.37
N GLN A 2 -0.07 -8.86 23.96
CA GLN A 2 0.91 -7.96 23.34
C GLN A 2 2.10 -8.83 22.93
N ILE A 3 2.50 -8.71 21.67
CA ILE A 3 3.68 -9.42 21.15
C ILE A 3 4.75 -8.35 21.06
N ASP A 4 5.78 -8.48 21.90
CA ASP A 4 6.96 -7.63 21.84
C ASP A 4 7.87 -8.21 20.75
N LEU A 5 8.04 -7.46 19.67
CA LEU A 5 8.94 -7.79 18.56
C LEU A 5 10.08 -6.78 18.57
N ASP A 6 11.31 -7.26 18.43
CA ASP A 6 12.42 -6.38 18.10
C ASP A 6 12.34 -5.90 16.63
N ASP A 7 13.16 -4.91 16.27
CA ASP A 7 13.16 -4.33 14.92
C ASP A 7 13.48 -5.36 13.83
N GLN A 8 14.32 -6.35 14.13
CA GLN A 8 14.71 -7.39 13.20
C GLN A 8 13.56 -8.40 13.00
N GLU A 9 12.92 -8.82 14.07
CA GLU A 9 11.74 -9.69 14.04
C GLU A 9 10.59 -9.01 13.31
N ALA A 10 10.36 -7.73 13.59
CA ALA A 10 9.37 -6.91 12.90
C ALA A 10 9.67 -6.80 11.39
N ALA A 11 10.93 -6.60 11.01
CA ALA A 11 11.34 -6.54 9.61
C ALA A 11 11.14 -7.89 8.88
N VAL A 12 11.49 -9.01 9.53
CA VAL A 12 11.28 -10.36 8.96
C VAL A 12 9.80 -10.63 8.75
N LEU A 13 8.96 -10.32 9.74
CA LEU A 13 7.52 -10.54 9.62
C LEU A 13 6.90 -9.63 8.55
N LEU A 14 7.34 -8.37 8.46
CA LEU A 14 6.91 -7.44 7.43
C LEU A 14 7.27 -7.94 6.02
N ALA A 15 8.46 -8.52 5.83
CA ALA A 15 8.88 -9.08 4.54
C ALA A 15 7.99 -10.27 4.12
N VAL A 16 7.71 -11.18 5.05
CA VAL A 16 6.79 -12.31 4.82
C VAL A 16 5.38 -11.81 4.48
N LEU A 17 4.89 -10.81 5.22
CA LEU A 17 3.57 -10.24 4.99
C LEU A 17 3.45 -9.59 3.60
N ASN A 18 4.44 -8.80 3.19
CA ASN A 18 4.47 -8.21 1.85
C ASN A 18 4.43 -9.30 0.77
N ARG A 19 5.26 -10.35 0.92
CA ARG A 19 5.30 -11.49 0.00
C ARG A 19 3.94 -12.15 -0.17
N VAL A 20 3.25 -12.42 0.95
CA VAL A 20 1.93 -13.08 0.93
C VAL A 20 0.89 -12.19 0.25
N ILE A 21 0.93 -10.88 0.48
CA ILE A 21 0.01 -9.94 -0.17
C ILE A 21 0.28 -9.87 -1.68
N GLU A 22 1.54 -9.79 -2.08
CA GLU A 22 1.96 -9.68 -3.48
C GLU A 22 1.67 -10.95 -4.30
N ASP A 23 1.84 -12.13 -3.70
CA ASP A 23 1.64 -13.42 -4.37
C ASP A 23 0.15 -13.87 -4.42
N ASP A 24 -0.78 -13.14 -3.80
CA ASP A 24 -2.20 -13.54 -3.70
C ASP A 24 -2.99 -13.28 -4.99
N ARG A 25 -3.80 -14.26 -5.40
CA ARG A 25 -4.60 -14.21 -6.64
C ARG A 25 -5.86 -13.33 -6.51
N TYR A 26 -6.28 -13.01 -5.29
CA TYR A 26 -7.49 -12.27 -4.96
C TYR A 26 -7.17 -11.06 -4.09
N PRO A 27 -6.59 -9.99 -4.69
CA PRO A 27 -6.08 -8.82 -3.95
C PRO A 27 -7.16 -8.03 -3.20
N LEU A 28 -8.44 -8.24 -3.54
CA LEU A 28 -9.58 -7.60 -2.88
C LEU A 28 -10.29 -8.50 -1.88
N SER A 29 -9.77 -9.71 -1.64
CA SER A 29 -10.38 -10.63 -0.68
C SER A 29 -10.37 -10.05 0.73
N PRO A 30 -11.33 -10.42 1.60
CA PRO A 30 -11.34 -10.00 3.00
C PRO A 30 -10.03 -10.34 3.73
N ARG A 31 -9.40 -11.47 3.36
CA ARG A 31 -8.09 -11.89 3.90
C ARG A 31 -7.00 -10.89 3.56
N ILE A 32 -6.85 -10.51 2.29
CA ILE A 32 -5.80 -9.55 1.89
C ILE A 32 -6.00 -8.18 2.50
N ARG A 33 -7.25 -7.70 2.59
CA ARG A 33 -7.56 -6.45 3.31
C ARG A 33 -7.11 -6.50 4.77
N MET A 34 -7.39 -7.60 5.47
CA MET A 34 -6.94 -7.79 6.85
C MET A 34 -5.40 -7.83 6.96
N LEU A 35 -4.70 -8.41 5.98
CA LEU A 35 -3.24 -8.40 5.94
C LEU A 35 -2.67 -6.99 5.72
N HIS A 36 -3.32 -6.15 4.90
CA HIS A 36 -2.97 -4.73 4.78
C HIS A 36 -3.14 -3.99 6.12
N ASP A 37 -4.26 -4.23 6.83
CA ASP A 37 -4.50 -3.62 8.14
C ASP A 37 -3.46 -4.05 9.18
N ILE A 38 -3.02 -5.31 9.12
CA ILE A 38 -1.92 -5.81 9.97
C ILE A 38 -0.60 -5.16 9.59
N ARG A 39 -0.30 -5.05 8.28
CA ARG A 39 0.91 -4.41 7.76
C ARG A 39 1.03 -2.96 8.23
N ALA A 40 -0.08 -2.23 8.27
CA ALA A 40 -0.13 -0.85 8.73
C ALA A 40 0.24 -0.67 10.22
N LYS A 41 0.24 -1.74 11.02
CA LYS A 41 0.64 -1.69 12.43
C LYS A 41 2.16 -1.75 12.64
N PHE A 42 2.92 -2.10 11.60
CA PHE A 42 4.38 -2.14 11.71
C PHE A 42 4.96 -0.72 11.56
N PRO A 43 5.83 -0.28 12.49
CA PRO A 43 6.39 1.07 12.47
C PRO A 43 7.27 1.33 11.22
N THR A 44 7.78 0.27 10.61
CA THR A 44 8.64 0.30 9.40
C THR A 44 7.83 0.24 8.09
N ALA A 45 6.50 0.08 8.14
CA ALA A 45 5.70 0.05 6.92
C ALA A 45 5.77 1.42 6.22
N ARG A 46 6.42 1.47 5.05
CA ARG A 46 6.44 2.68 4.22
C ARG A 46 4.98 3.09 3.96
N PRO A 47 4.59 4.35 4.23
CA PRO A 47 3.21 4.78 4.03
C PRO A 47 2.80 4.50 2.59
N GLU A 48 1.66 3.84 2.40
CA GLU A 48 1.12 3.61 1.06
C GLU A 48 0.90 4.98 0.39
N PRO A 49 1.31 5.14 -0.89
CA PRO A 49 1.08 6.40 -1.58
C PRO A 49 -0.43 6.67 -1.59
N PRO A 50 -0.87 7.91 -1.30
CA PRO A 50 -2.28 8.23 -1.32
C PRO A 50 -2.86 7.89 -2.70
N PRO A 51 -4.12 7.44 -2.77
CA PRO A 51 -4.75 7.12 -4.04
C PRO A 51 -4.60 8.32 -4.98
N ALA A 52 -4.08 8.06 -6.18
CA ALA A 52 -3.87 9.09 -7.20
C ALA A 52 -5.19 9.85 -7.38
N ARG A 53 -5.19 11.15 -7.05
CA ARG A 53 -6.38 11.98 -7.23
C ARG A 53 -6.68 12.03 -8.73
N PRO A 54 -7.96 11.88 -9.15
CA PRO A 54 -8.31 12.06 -10.54
C PRO A 54 -7.91 13.49 -10.98
N PRO A 55 -7.39 13.65 -12.22
CA PRO A 55 -6.95 14.95 -12.71
C PRO A 55 -8.12 15.94 -12.68
N THR A 56 -7.83 17.15 -12.22
CA THR A 56 -8.80 18.23 -12.13
C THR A 56 -9.26 18.64 -13.55
N PRO A 57 -10.48 19.17 -13.71
CA PRO A 57 -10.96 19.65 -15.02
C PRO A 57 -10.04 20.70 -15.67
N GLU A 58 -9.26 21.43 -14.88
CA GLU A 58 -8.32 22.46 -15.36
C GLU A 58 -7.09 21.86 -16.05
N GLU A 59 -6.53 20.76 -15.52
CA GLU A 59 -5.42 20.02 -16.13
C GLU A 59 -5.82 19.38 -17.46
N ARG A 60 -7.08 18.94 -17.60
CA ARG A 60 -7.62 18.43 -18.87
C ARG A 60 -7.64 19.50 -19.96
N ARG A 61 -7.82 20.77 -19.57
CA ARG A 61 -7.96 21.89 -20.50
C ARG A 61 -6.61 22.42 -20.98
N SER A 62 -5.58 22.36 -20.13
CA SER A 62 -4.21 22.74 -20.49
C SER A 62 -3.51 21.75 -21.44
N GLY A 63 -3.96 20.49 -21.49
CA GLY A 63 -3.45 19.49 -22.44
C GLY A 63 -3.89 19.70 -23.89
N LEU A 64 -4.87 20.59 -24.15
CA LEU A 64 -5.44 20.79 -25.48
C LEU A 64 -4.80 21.94 -26.27
N HIS A 65 -3.89 22.71 -25.66
CA HIS A 65 -3.19 23.83 -26.30
C HIS A 65 -1.79 23.48 -26.82
N ARG A 66 -1.54 22.21 -27.13
CA ARG A 66 -0.30 21.79 -27.79
C ARG A 66 -0.59 21.01 -29.06
N THR A 67 -0.79 21.75 -30.14
CA THR A 67 -0.67 21.29 -31.52
C THR A 67 -0.02 22.42 -32.34
N PRO A 68 0.45 22.10 -33.55
CA PRO A 68 1.76 21.54 -33.91
C PRO A 68 2.81 22.61 -34.26
#